data_AF-A0A967FJP9-F1
#
_entry.id   AF-A0A967FJP9-F1
#
_cell.length_a   1.000
_cell.length_b   1.000
_cell.length_c   1.000
_cell.angle_alpha   90.00
_cell.angle_beta   90.00
_cell.angle_gamma   90.00
#
_symmetry.space_group_name_H-M   'P 1'
#
loop_
_entity.id
_entity.type
_entity.pdbx_description
1 polymer ?
#
loop_
_entity_poly.entity_id
_entity_poly.type
_entity_poly.pdbx_seq_one_letter_code
_entity_poly.pdbx_strand_id
1 'polypeptide(L)'
;MRKQETQTDKRTLLVFNCHESWVHQLGVLGYNLDIIIGLKGRYLQTWDEQMRPLPPNSRLITLPQAQQSKTHYYCIITHNITDLLDIKQRPEPRLLVIHSTIEGRALEENSDVTPQAMREMLYKYLKLIGGHAVAVSILKGKSWGFTDDIVPLAVDTNDYLAVFGPEKFRPPCVQFY
;
A
#
# COMPACT_ATOMS: atom_id res chain seq x y z
N MET A 1 -23.37 -33.77 -3.03
CA MET A 1 -22.48 -32.88 -3.81
C MET A 1 -21.43 -32.33 -2.85
N ARG A 2 -20.19 -32.83 -2.92
CA ARG A 2 -19.05 -32.33 -2.13
C ARG A 2 -18.64 -30.99 -2.73
N LYS A 3 -18.76 -29.89 -1.98
CA LYS A 3 -18.08 -28.63 -2.31
C LYS A 3 -16.60 -28.96 -2.39
N GLN A 4 -16.03 -28.95 -3.60
CA GLN A 4 -14.60 -28.93 -3.77
C GLN A 4 -14.12 -27.60 -3.19
N GLU A 5 -13.51 -27.64 -2.02
CA GLU A 5 -12.68 -26.54 -1.54
C GLU A 5 -11.59 -26.37 -2.60
N THR A 6 -11.71 -25.30 -3.38
CA THR A 6 -10.64 -24.84 -4.23
C THR A 6 -9.45 -24.59 -3.32
N GLN A 7 -8.47 -25.48 -3.38
CA GLN A 7 -7.17 -25.31 -2.78
C GLN A 7 -6.51 -24.14 -3.50
N THR A 8 -6.87 -22.92 -3.10
CA THR A 8 -6.16 -21.71 -3.45
C THR A 8 -4.74 -21.94 -2.96
N ASP A 9 -3.78 -22.02 -3.88
CA ASP A 9 -2.36 -21.86 -3.55
C ASP A 9 -2.27 -20.74 -2.52
N LYS A 10 -1.76 -21.05 -1.32
CA LYS A 10 -1.66 -20.09 -0.21
C LYS A 10 -0.64 -19.01 -0.59
N ARG A 11 -1.07 -18.06 -1.41
CA ARG A 11 -0.29 -16.90 -1.85
C ARG A 11 -0.06 -15.99 -0.66
N THR A 12 1.18 -15.50 -0.54
CA THR A 12 1.55 -14.52 0.47
C THR A 12 1.97 -13.23 -0.21
N LEU A 13 1.37 -12.11 0.19
CA LEU A 13 1.78 -10.78 -0.23
C LEU A 13 2.73 -10.19 0.81
N LEU A 14 3.76 -9.51 0.38
CA LEU A 14 4.57 -8.63 1.24
C LEU A 14 4.07 -7.20 1.04
N VAL A 15 3.72 -6.49 2.10
CA VAL A 15 3.08 -5.17 2.00
C VAL A 15 3.76 -4.18 2.93
N PHE A 16 4.17 -3.03 2.42
CA PHE A 16 4.66 -1.93 3.26
C PHE A 16 3.48 -1.23 3.97
N ASN A 17 3.50 -1.13 5.30
CA ASN A 17 2.45 -0.42 6.03
C ASN A 17 2.63 1.11 5.93
N CYS A 18 2.39 1.67 4.75
CA CYS A 18 2.40 3.10 4.53
C CYS A 18 0.98 3.70 4.64
N HIS A 19 -0.07 2.93 4.36
CA HIS A 19 -1.46 3.39 4.40
C HIS A 19 -2.43 2.29 4.87
N GLU A 20 -2.70 2.23 6.19
CA GLU A 20 -3.42 1.11 6.82
C GLU A 20 -4.79 0.83 6.21
N SER A 21 -5.52 1.87 5.82
CA SER A 21 -6.84 1.66 5.23
C SER A 21 -6.81 0.97 3.87
N TRP A 22 -5.73 1.17 3.10
CA TRP A 22 -5.53 0.52 1.81
C TRP A 22 -5.00 -0.90 2.02
N VAL A 23 -4.05 -1.08 2.95
CA VAL A 23 -3.51 -2.41 3.29
C VAL A 23 -4.60 -3.35 3.80
N HIS A 24 -5.51 -2.85 4.64
CA HIS A 24 -6.64 -3.65 5.14
C HIS A 24 -7.57 -4.13 4.05
N GLN A 25 -7.81 -3.32 3.00
CA GLN A 25 -8.63 -3.73 1.86
C GLN A 25 -8.10 -4.99 1.18
N LEU A 26 -6.80 -5.28 1.25
CA LEU A 26 -6.23 -6.51 0.70
C LEU A 26 -6.76 -7.79 1.37
N GLY A 27 -7.34 -7.68 2.57
CA GLY A 27 -7.94 -8.81 3.29
C GLY A 27 -9.03 -9.52 2.48
N VAL A 28 -9.74 -8.81 1.59
CA VAL A 28 -10.78 -9.39 0.73
C VAL A 28 -10.25 -10.41 -0.27
N LEU A 29 -8.94 -10.42 -0.54
CA LEU A 29 -8.30 -11.37 -1.45
C LEU A 29 -8.17 -12.76 -0.83
N GLY A 30 -8.26 -12.89 0.50
CA GLY A 30 -8.07 -14.15 1.21
C GLY A 30 -6.64 -14.69 1.18
N TYR A 31 -5.66 -13.90 0.71
CA TYR A 31 -4.24 -14.24 0.74
C TYR A 31 -3.64 -14.06 2.14
N ASN A 32 -2.49 -14.67 2.38
CA ASN A 32 -1.69 -14.33 3.56
C ASN A 32 -1.01 -12.98 3.34
N LEU A 33 -0.90 -12.18 4.39
CA LEU A 33 -0.25 -10.87 4.33
C LEU A 33 0.92 -10.83 5.32
N ASP A 34 2.12 -10.59 4.82
CA ASP A 34 3.25 -10.15 5.63
C ASP A 34 3.33 -8.62 5.53
N ILE A 35 2.98 -7.93 6.62
CA ILE A 35 2.87 -6.46 6.67
C ILE A 35 4.11 -5.89 7.37
N ILE A 36 4.87 -5.06 6.66
CA ILE A 36 6.07 -4.42 7.20
C ILE A 36 5.69 -3.26 8.10
N ILE A 37 6.07 -3.34 9.37
CA ILE A 37 5.91 -2.30 10.39
C ILE A 37 7.27 -1.68 10.76
N GLY A 38 7.26 -0.63 11.59
CA GLY A 38 8.47 0.10 12.00
C GLY A 38 9.13 0.91 10.88
N LEU A 39 8.34 1.32 9.87
CA LEU A 39 8.82 2.15 8.77
C LEU A 39 9.10 3.58 9.27
N LYS A 40 10.15 4.20 8.73
CA LYS A 40 10.53 5.58 9.08
C LYS A 40 9.42 6.56 8.69
N GLY A 41 9.21 7.59 9.51
CA GLY A 41 8.21 8.64 9.25
C GLY A 41 6.76 8.27 9.63
N ARG A 42 6.51 7.05 10.11
CA ARG A 42 5.21 6.64 10.66
C ARG A 42 5.05 7.11 12.10
N TYR A 43 3.86 7.62 12.43
CA TYR A 43 3.50 8.01 13.80
C TYR A 43 3.56 6.82 14.77
N LEU A 44 2.96 5.69 14.37
CA LEU A 44 3.05 4.43 15.11
C LEU A 44 4.07 3.49 14.47
N GLN A 45 4.84 2.84 15.33
CA GLN A 45 5.83 1.82 14.94
C GLN A 45 5.19 0.44 14.65
N THR A 46 3.90 0.30 14.96
CA THR A 46 3.10 -0.92 14.76
C THR A 46 1.78 -0.58 14.07
N TRP A 47 0.94 -1.58 13.85
CA TRP A 47 -0.44 -1.42 13.38
C TRP A 47 -1.34 -0.82 14.46
N ASP A 48 -2.20 0.14 14.08
CA ASP A 48 -3.17 0.74 15.01
C ASP A 48 -4.48 -0.06 15.07
N GLU A 49 -4.53 -1.03 15.99
CA GLU A 49 -5.75 -1.83 16.20
C GLU A 49 -6.93 -1.03 16.78
N GLN A 50 -6.69 0.18 17.32
CA GLN A 50 -7.79 1.05 17.80
C GLN A 50 -8.50 1.72 16.62
N MET A 51 -7.76 2.05 15.57
CA MET A 51 -8.33 2.62 14.35
C MET A 51 -8.97 1.56 13.47
N ARG A 52 -8.31 0.40 13.32
CA ARG A 52 -8.80 -0.68 12.48
C ARG A 52 -8.19 -2.02 12.88
N PRO A 53 -8.96 -3.13 12.92
CA PRO A 53 -8.38 -4.44 13.14
C PRO A 53 -7.35 -4.80 12.06
N LEU A 54 -6.43 -5.70 12.41
CA LEU A 54 -5.53 -6.31 11.42
C LEU A 54 -6.36 -7.08 10.38
N PRO A 55 -6.05 -6.97 9.08
CA PRO A 55 -6.70 -7.79 8.07
C PRO A 55 -6.48 -9.28 8.36
N PRO A 56 -7.44 -10.16 8.01
CA PRO A 56 -7.33 -11.59 8.24
C PRO A 56 -6.10 -12.19 7.55
N ASN A 57 -5.56 -13.28 8.12
CA ASN A 57 -4.35 -13.97 7.62
C ASN A 57 -3.10 -13.08 7.56
N SER A 58 -3.01 -12.07 8.43
CA SER A 58 -1.87 -11.16 8.48
C SER A 58 -0.85 -11.51 9.55
N ARG A 59 0.40 -11.20 9.27
CA ARG A 59 1.50 -11.18 10.22
C ARG A 59 2.25 -9.87 10.08
N LEU A 60 2.56 -9.25 11.22
CA LEU A 60 3.41 -8.07 11.26
C LEU A 60 4.89 -8.49 11.30
N ILE A 61 5.69 -7.92 10.41
CA ILE A 61 7.13 -8.16 10.32
C ILE A 61 7.90 -6.85 10.17
N THR A 62 9.20 -6.85 10.41
CA THR A 62 10.07 -5.69 10.17
C THR A 62 10.71 -5.76 8.79
N LEU A 63 11.22 -4.63 8.29
CA LEU A 63 11.94 -4.59 7.01
C LEU A 63 13.14 -5.57 6.98
N PRO A 64 14.01 -5.65 8.01
CA PRO A 64 15.08 -6.65 8.04
C PRO A 64 14.56 -8.10 7.97
N GLN A 65 13.46 -8.41 8.66
CA GLN A 65 12.82 -9.73 8.58
C GLN A 65 12.31 -10.01 7.15
N ALA A 66 11.71 -9.01 6.49
CA ALA A 66 11.25 -9.15 5.11
C ALA A 66 12.42 -9.37 4.13
N GLN A 67 13.54 -8.66 4.32
CA GLN A 67 14.74 -8.81 3.50
C GLN A 67 15.39 -10.19 3.66
N GLN A 68 15.38 -10.76 4.87
CA GLN A 68 15.98 -12.06 5.18
C GLN A 68 15.01 -13.24 5.02
N SER A 69 13.73 -12.96 4.78
CA SER A 69 12.68 -13.98 4.67
C SER A 69 12.94 -14.95 3.51
N LYS A 70 12.85 -16.24 3.79
CA LYS A 70 12.87 -17.32 2.78
C LYS A 70 11.53 -17.50 2.08
N THR A 71 10.47 -16.84 2.54
CA THR A 71 9.16 -16.85 1.87
C THR A 71 9.32 -16.29 0.47
N HIS A 72 8.85 -17.01 -0.54
CA HIS A 72 8.72 -16.48 -1.89
C HIS A 72 7.37 -15.78 -2.01
N TYR A 73 7.38 -14.45 -2.06
CA TYR A 73 6.15 -13.68 -2.11
C TYR A 73 5.49 -13.77 -3.48
N TYR A 74 4.16 -13.84 -3.51
CA TYR A 74 3.43 -13.79 -4.76
C TYR A 74 3.56 -12.43 -5.43
N CYS A 75 3.55 -11.35 -4.63
CA CYS A 75 3.82 -9.99 -5.04
C CYS A 75 4.27 -9.16 -3.83
N ILE A 76 5.15 -8.19 -4.07
CA ILE A 76 5.55 -7.18 -3.10
C ILE A 76 4.84 -5.88 -3.43
N ILE A 77 4.06 -5.35 -2.49
CA ILE A 77 3.31 -4.12 -2.64
C ILE A 77 4.04 -2.99 -1.90
N THR A 78 4.45 -1.98 -2.66
CA THR A 78 5.15 -0.78 -2.20
C THR A 78 4.27 0.45 -2.41
N HIS A 79 4.50 1.53 -1.68
CA HIS A 79 3.65 2.74 -1.72
C HIS A 79 4.44 4.01 -2.05
N ASN A 80 5.77 3.92 -2.10
CA ASN A 80 6.65 5.00 -2.53
C ASN A 80 7.93 4.41 -3.18
N ILE A 81 8.80 5.28 -3.69
CA ILE A 81 10.05 4.84 -4.35
C ILE A 81 11.05 4.26 -3.34
N THR A 82 11.11 4.78 -2.13
CA THR A 82 12.01 4.30 -1.07
C THR A 82 11.72 2.84 -0.73
N ASP A 83 10.45 2.46 -0.59
CA ASP A 83 10.01 1.08 -0.37
C ASP A 83 10.56 0.13 -1.46
N LEU A 84 10.52 0.55 -2.73
CA LEU A 84 11.06 -0.24 -3.83
C LEU A 84 12.58 -0.44 -3.70
N LEU A 85 13.30 0.61 -3.31
CA LEU A 85 14.75 0.57 -3.11
C LEU A 85 15.13 -0.29 -1.90
N ASP A 86 14.35 -0.22 -0.82
CA ASP A 86 14.55 -0.97 0.42
C ASP A 86 14.41 -2.49 0.21
N ILE A 87 13.65 -2.91 -0.80
CA ILE A 87 13.41 -4.32 -1.12
C ILE A 87 14.06 -4.75 -2.44
N LYS A 88 14.99 -3.96 -3.00
CA LYS A 88 15.58 -4.20 -4.33
C LYS A 88 16.26 -5.57 -4.50
N GLN A 89 16.74 -6.18 -3.42
CA GLN A 89 17.43 -7.48 -3.45
C GLN A 89 16.50 -8.68 -3.63
N ARG A 90 15.18 -8.47 -3.49
CA ARG A 90 14.17 -9.51 -3.65
C ARG A 90 13.82 -9.72 -5.12
N PRO A 91 13.71 -10.96 -5.65
CA PRO A 91 13.41 -11.17 -7.06
C PRO A 91 11.92 -11.05 -7.41
N GLU A 92 11.02 -11.04 -6.42
CA GLU A 92 9.58 -11.17 -6.67
C GLU A 92 8.97 -9.96 -7.39
N PRO A 93 7.86 -10.16 -8.13
CA PRO A 93 7.18 -9.08 -8.84
C PRO A 93 6.68 -8.01 -7.87
N ARG A 94 6.66 -6.76 -8.34
CA ARG A 94 6.36 -5.59 -7.51
C ARG A 94 5.18 -4.81 -8.05
N LEU A 95 4.36 -4.32 -7.13
CA LEU A 95 3.28 -3.39 -7.39
C LEU A 95 3.54 -2.10 -6.61
N LEU A 96 3.76 -1.00 -7.31
CA LEU A 96 3.82 0.33 -6.70
C LEU A 96 2.42 0.95 -6.67
N VAL A 97 1.95 1.28 -5.49
CA VAL A 97 0.68 1.98 -5.26
C VAL A 97 0.94 3.48 -5.12
N ILE A 98 0.37 4.28 -6.00
CA ILE A 98 0.56 5.72 -6.06
C ILE A 98 -0.51 6.42 -5.22
N HIS A 99 -0.09 6.97 -4.07
CA HIS A 99 -0.97 7.65 -3.11
C HIS A 99 -0.96 9.17 -3.19
N SER A 100 0.08 9.78 -3.76
CA SER A 100 0.23 11.24 -3.91
C SER A 100 0.45 11.61 -5.38
N THR A 101 0.25 12.89 -5.71
CA THR A 101 0.67 13.44 -6.99
C THR A 101 2.18 13.67 -6.99
N ILE A 102 2.81 13.68 -8.16
CA ILE A 102 4.25 13.94 -8.29
C ILE A 102 4.59 15.35 -7.83
N GLU A 103 3.68 16.30 -8.05
CA GLU A 103 3.80 17.69 -7.60
C GLU A 103 3.75 17.78 -6.07
N GLY A 104 2.80 17.08 -5.44
CA GLY A 104 2.71 17.02 -3.99
C GLY A 104 3.97 16.44 -3.37
N ARG A 105 4.49 15.36 -3.98
CA ARG A 105 5.73 14.73 -3.53
C ARG A 105 6.96 15.63 -3.69
N ALA A 106 7.09 16.33 -4.82
CA ALA A 106 8.20 17.24 -5.06
C ALA A 106 8.26 18.36 -4.00
N LEU A 107 7.09 18.85 -3.57
CA LEU A 107 6.96 19.81 -2.47
C LEU A 107 7.32 19.21 -1.11
N GLU A 108 6.84 18.01 -0.79
CA GLU A 108 7.15 17.31 0.47
C GLU A 108 8.64 16.99 0.62
N GLU A 109 9.31 16.60 -0.48
CA GLU A 109 10.71 16.19 -0.48
C GLU A 109 11.69 17.34 -0.75
N ASN A 110 11.20 18.58 -0.98
CA ASN A 110 12.00 19.72 -1.46
C ASN A 110 12.94 19.32 -2.61
N SER A 111 12.43 18.58 -3.59
CA SER A 111 13.25 17.98 -4.63
C SER A 111 13.62 18.99 -5.72
N ASP A 112 14.90 19.06 -6.06
CA ASP A 112 15.39 19.80 -7.23
C ASP A 112 15.12 19.07 -8.56
N VAL A 113 14.60 17.83 -8.49
CA VAL A 113 14.29 17.02 -9.67
C VAL A 113 12.96 17.44 -10.26
N THR A 114 12.94 17.73 -11.55
CA THR A 114 11.69 18.09 -12.24
C THR A 114 10.70 16.91 -12.22
N PRO A 115 9.38 17.16 -12.12
CA PRO A 115 8.36 16.12 -12.18
C PRO A 115 8.53 15.17 -13.38
N GLN A 116 8.83 15.72 -14.55
CA GLN A 116 9.02 14.91 -15.76
C GLN A 116 10.22 13.96 -15.63
N ALA A 117 11.36 14.43 -15.10
CA ALA A 117 12.53 13.59 -14.89
C ALA A 117 12.26 12.49 -13.85
N MET A 118 11.55 12.82 -12.77
CA MET A 118 11.16 11.85 -11.74
C MET A 118 10.21 10.78 -12.31
N ARG A 119 9.26 11.17 -13.16
CA ARG A 119 8.36 10.24 -13.87
C ARG A 119 9.13 9.27 -14.76
N GLU A 120 10.03 9.78 -15.59
CA GLU A 120 10.84 8.96 -16.50
C GLU A 120 11.75 7.99 -15.75
N MET A 121 12.35 8.45 -14.65
CA MET A 121 13.17 7.61 -13.78
C MET A 121 12.35 6.47 -13.17
N LEU A 122 11.17 6.78 -12.64
CA LEU A 122 10.28 5.76 -12.08
C LEU A 122 9.85 4.74 -13.13
N TYR A 123 9.45 5.20 -14.32
CA TYR A 123 9.03 4.32 -15.42
C TYR A 123 10.16 3.37 -15.84
N LYS A 124 11.38 3.90 -16.04
CA LYS A 124 12.57 3.08 -16.35
C LYS A 124 12.85 2.06 -15.25
N TYR A 125 12.75 2.48 -14.00
CA TYR A 125 13.01 1.62 -12.85
C TYR A 125 11.99 0.48 -12.72
N LEU A 126 10.69 0.78 -12.84
CA LEU A 126 9.64 -0.24 -12.83
C LEU A 126 9.82 -1.24 -13.97
N LYS A 127 10.13 -0.76 -15.19
CA LYS A 127 10.41 -1.63 -16.33
C LYS A 127 11.61 -2.55 -16.07
N LEU A 128 12.68 -2.05 -15.44
CA LEU A 128 13.88 -2.83 -15.14
C LEU A 128 13.60 -3.97 -14.15
N ILE A 129 12.81 -3.70 -13.11
CA ILE A 129 12.49 -4.68 -12.05
C ILE A 129 11.28 -5.55 -12.37
N GLY A 130 10.66 -5.39 -13.55
CA GLY A 130 9.40 -6.06 -13.92
C GLY A 130 8.24 -5.67 -13.00
N GLY A 131 8.25 -4.44 -12.49
CA GLY A 131 7.23 -3.90 -11.60
C GLY A 131 6.09 -3.23 -12.38
N HIS A 132 4.92 -3.15 -11.73
CA HIS A 132 3.74 -2.45 -12.24
C HIS A 132 3.34 -1.33 -11.29
N ALA A 133 2.68 -0.29 -11.79
CA ALA A 133 2.16 0.80 -10.98
C ALA A 133 0.64 0.87 -11.07
N VAL A 134 0.00 1.10 -9.92
CA VAL A 134 -1.44 1.35 -9.79
C VAL A 134 -1.64 2.66 -9.05
N ALA A 135 -2.68 3.42 -9.40
CA ALA A 135 -2.97 4.67 -8.71
C ALA A 135 -4.28 4.59 -7.92
N VAL A 136 -4.34 5.24 -6.76
CA VAL A 136 -5.57 5.25 -5.96
C VAL A 136 -6.65 6.22 -6.46
N SER A 137 -6.35 6.96 -7.53
CA SER A 137 -7.31 7.86 -8.21
C SER A 137 -6.79 8.23 -9.60
N ILE A 138 -7.71 8.63 -10.49
CA ILE A 138 -7.37 9.12 -11.83
C ILE A 138 -6.44 10.35 -11.77
N LEU A 139 -6.66 11.28 -10.83
CA LEU A 139 -5.83 12.48 -10.66
C LEU A 139 -4.37 12.11 -10.43
N LYS A 140 -4.12 11.20 -9.48
CA LYS A 140 -2.79 10.71 -9.13
C LYS A 140 -2.17 9.92 -10.28
N GLY A 141 -2.96 9.07 -10.92
CA GLY A 141 -2.52 8.33 -12.11
C GLY A 141 -2.06 9.25 -13.23
N LYS A 142 -2.82 10.30 -13.55
CA LYS A 142 -2.45 11.30 -14.58
C LYS A 142 -1.17 12.06 -14.21
N SER A 143 -1.06 12.48 -12.95
CA SER A 143 0.12 13.19 -12.43
C SER A 143 1.41 12.36 -12.58
N TRP A 144 1.33 11.04 -12.45
CA TRP A 144 2.48 10.14 -12.64
C TRP A 144 2.55 9.49 -14.04
N GLY A 145 1.55 9.66 -14.90
CA GLY A 145 1.48 8.99 -16.21
C GLY A 145 1.12 7.50 -16.15
N PHE A 146 0.51 7.02 -15.06
CA PHE A 146 0.03 5.64 -14.88
C PHE A 146 -1.49 5.63 -14.70
N THR A 147 -2.24 5.58 -15.80
CA THR A 147 -3.71 5.66 -15.79
C THR A 147 -4.41 4.35 -16.11
N ASP A 148 -3.65 3.31 -16.45
CA ASP A 148 -4.20 2.03 -16.90
C ASP A 148 -4.98 1.33 -15.78
N ASP A 149 -4.46 1.37 -14.56
CA ASP A 149 -5.04 0.70 -13.40
C ASP A 149 -5.28 1.65 -12.24
N ILE A 150 -6.56 1.91 -11.97
CA ILE A 150 -7.02 2.75 -10.85
C ILE A 150 -7.70 1.86 -9.82
N VAL A 151 -7.10 1.78 -8.63
CA VAL A 151 -7.63 1.01 -7.48
C VAL A 151 -8.03 1.99 -6.39
N PRO A 152 -9.31 2.44 -6.37
CA PRO A 152 -9.75 3.44 -5.42
C PRO A 152 -9.64 2.93 -3.98
N LEU A 153 -9.42 3.87 -3.07
CA LEU A 153 -9.55 3.62 -1.64
C LEU A 153 -11.00 3.27 -1.34
N ALA A 154 -11.24 2.05 -0.87
CA ALA A 154 -12.52 1.63 -0.38
C ALA A 154 -12.46 1.40 1.13
N VAL A 155 -13.58 1.63 1.80
CA VAL A 155 -13.71 1.43 3.23
C VAL A 155 -15.05 0.80 3.53
N ASP A 156 -15.07 -0.30 4.29
CA ASP A 156 -16.29 -0.82 4.89
C ASP A 156 -16.51 -0.10 6.22
N THR A 157 -17.67 0.53 6.39
CA THR A 157 -18.02 1.22 7.64
C THR A 157 -18.13 0.26 8.82
N ASN A 158 -18.39 -1.02 8.56
CA ASN A 158 -18.46 -2.06 9.59
C ASN A 158 -17.08 -2.46 10.15
N ASP A 159 -15.99 -2.10 9.46
CA ASP A 159 -14.62 -2.37 9.93
C ASP A 159 -14.15 -1.37 11.00
N TYR A 160 -14.97 -0.37 11.34
CA TYR A 160 -14.67 0.65 12.32
C TYR A 160 -15.45 0.42 13.61
N LEU A 161 -14.80 0.73 14.74
CA LEU A 161 -15.49 0.79 16.01
C LEU A 161 -16.63 1.81 15.94
N ALA A 162 -17.81 1.41 16.41
CA ALA A 162 -18.95 2.32 16.52
C ALA A 162 -18.57 3.50 17.41
N VAL A 163 -18.51 4.70 16.83
CA VAL A 163 -18.25 5.92 17.59
C VAL A 163 -19.55 6.31 18.29
N PHE A 164 -19.73 5.86 19.54
CA PHE A 164 -20.79 6.38 20.42
C PHE A 164 -20.33 7.72 21.00
N GLY A 165 -20.56 8.81 20.27
CA GLY A 165 -20.46 10.16 20.81
C GLY A 165 -21.82 10.62 21.36
N PRO A 166 -21.87 11.39 22.47
CA PRO A 166 -23.07 12.12 22.82
C PRO A 166 -23.42 13.09 21.68
N GLU A 167 -24.72 13.21 21.36
CA GLU A 167 -25.24 14.12 20.34
C GLU A 167 -24.53 15.48 20.40
N LYS A 168 -23.91 15.87 19.27
CA LYS A 168 -23.10 17.09 19.00
C LYS A 168 -21.59 16.84 18.87
N PHE A 169 -21.20 15.95 17.97
CA PHE A 169 -19.98 16.15 17.18
C PHE A 169 -20.38 16.12 15.70
N ARG A 170 -20.51 17.30 15.07
CA ARG A 170 -20.43 17.38 13.60
C ARG A 170 -18.95 17.22 13.27
N PRO A 171 -18.51 16.13 12.62
CA PRO A 171 -17.17 16.13 12.05
C PRO A 171 -17.12 17.29 11.05
N PRO A 172 -16.03 18.10 11.01
CA PRO A 172 -15.85 19.00 9.89
C PRO A 172 -15.85 18.12 8.64
N CYS A 173 -16.75 18.41 7.71
CA CYS A 173 -16.70 17.83 6.37
C CYS A 173 -15.26 17.90 5.89
N VAL A 174 -14.63 16.75 5.70
CA VAL A 174 -13.42 16.65 4.89
C VAL A 174 -13.92 16.87 3.46
N GLN A 175 -14.04 18.13 3.08
CA GLN A 175 -14.12 18.53 1.69
C GLN A 175 -12.74 18.23 1.11
N PHE A 176 -12.68 17.18 0.29
CA PHE A 176 -11.61 17.05 -0.68
C PHE A 176 -11.74 18.23 -1.65
N TYR A 177 -10.83 19.19 -1.52
CA TYR A 177 -10.52 20.18 -2.56
C TYR A 177 -9.40 19.63 -3.43
#